data_AF-A0A559NNK3-F1
#
_entry.id   AF-A0A559NNK3-F1
#
_cell.length_a   1.000
_cell.length_b   1.000
_cell.length_c   1.000
_cell.angle_alpha   90.00
_cell.angle_beta   90.00
_cell.angle_gamma   90.00
#
_symmetry.space_group_name_H-M   'P 1'
#
loop_
_entity.id
_entity.type
_entity.pdbx_description
1 polymer ?
#
loop_
_entity_poly.entity_id
_entity_poly.type
_entity_poly.pdbx_seq_one_letter_code
_entity_poly.pdbx_strand_id
1 'polypeptide(L)'
;MLVIVFFIANVALGLFVFDHDLYFFGGSALGTYSDMNGYGHFLKPYLLIKSYWFLFGILLLIIGYLVNVRGTETNLMQRIRASKNRLSKPLFKVGSMVFLVFILMGSLIFYNTNILNTYWTNTKATEFRVAYEKELKQFEYIPQPKIVDVNLKVELYPSSRDYTAEGYYILKNTNAQPINEIHIQKLIEENITLDAVTFDGGATENNTYATYDYTIYQLHNPLNPRDSIKMNFKQSFTTNGFEAGNSNANIVENGTFFNNKHFPTLGYNRKYELSDSEERSEYNLSERTNRANRNDVKELVNARSGSDSDGINFEMIIGTDIDQTALVTGNLLREWTENNRNYFNYKMEIPMIDFYSIVSARYDIKKDQWISKSDTISKQVDLEIYYHKGHEYNIDRMMTAMKASLDYYSTNFSPYQYEQLRIMEFPRYAQFAQSFPGTVPFSESIGFVLDIDDETDVDMAFYVTAHEIAHQWFAMQVEAANVKGQYFILETLSQYAAMMVLKAHYPKEKVQQFLELQIEKYEEGKLRESGAEPTLALVDNQDYIYYAKGAINMYQFQKAIGEEQVNKALRRFLEDWNTTNGKLKINTNRYATSQDLFGYFRAVTPDSLQHVIVDLFEEVNQANNNVGYGV
;
A
#
# COMPACT_ATOMS: atom_id res chain seq x y z
N MET A 1 -22.54 38.76 -5.42
CA MET A 1 -22.98 38.47 -4.04
C MET A 1 -23.70 37.12 -3.92
N LEU A 2 -24.81 36.85 -4.63
CA LEU A 2 -25.51 35.54 -4.57
C LEU A 2 -24.65 34.33 -4.94
N VAL A 3 -23.82 34.44 -5.98
CA VAL A 3 -22.86 33.38 -6.36
C VAL A 3 -21.82 33.14 -5.27
N ILE A 4 -21.36 34.22 -4.62
CA ILE A 4 -20.40 34.16 -3.52
C ILE A 4 -21.06 33.51 -2.28
N VAL A 5 -22.30 33.88 -1.95
CA VAL A 5 -23.06 33.26 -0.86
C VAL A 5 -23.35 31.78 -1.16
N PHE A 6 -23.68 31.43 -2.40
CA PHE A 6 -23.87 30.03 -2.81
C PHE A 6 -22.58 29.24 -2.68
N PHE A 7 -21.45 29.80 -3.11
CA PHE A 7 -20.15 29.16 -2.97
C PHE A 7 -19.76 28.98 -1.50
N ILE A 8 -19.93 30.02 -0.67
CA ILE A 8 -19.72 29.96 0.78
C ILE A 8 -20.64 28.91 1.41
N ALA A 9 -21.91 28.84 1.01
CA ALA A 9 -22.85 27.85 1.53
C ALA A 9 -22.47 26.42 1.10
N ASN A 10 -22.02 26.22 -0.14
CA ASN A 10 -21.55 24.92 -0.62
C ASN A 10 -20.31 24.45 0.13
N VAL A 11 -19.35 25.35 0.39
CA VAL A 11 -18.17 25.07 1.23
C VAL A 11 -18.58 24.80 2.69
N ALA A 12 -19.52 25.58 3.22
CA ALA A 12 -20.00 25.41 4.60
C ALA A 12 -20.73 24.09 4.81
N LEU A 13 -21.47 23.57 3.82
CA LEU A 13 -22.14 22.26 3.92
C LEU A 13 -21.14 21.12 4.17
N GLY A 14 -19.94 21.19 3.58
CA GLY A 14 -18.84 20.24 3.86
C GLY A 14 -18.36 20.32 5.31
N LEU A 15 -18.32 21.52 5.90
CA LEU A 15 -17.98 21.72 7.32
C LEU A 15 -19.06 21.21 8.29
N PHE A 16 -20.30 21.04 7.83
CA PHE A 16 -21.43 20.54 8.63
C PHE A 16 -21.74 19.04 8.37
N VAL A 17 -20.73 18.25 7.95
CA VAL A 17 -20.82 16.78 7.84
C VAL A 17 -21.74 16.28 6.71
N PHE A 18 -22.16 17.14 5.77
CA PHE A 18 -22.92 16.75 4.57
C PHE A 18 -21.98 16.43 3.40
N ASP A 19 -21.10 15.44 3.58
CA ASP A 19 -20.03 15.10 2.62
C ASP A 19 -20.44 14.08 1.55
N HIS A 20 -21.64 14.26 0.98
CA HIS A 20 -22.17 13.37 -0.06
C HIS A 20 -22.25 14.09 -1.39
N ASP A 21 -21.95 13.37 -2.48
CA ASP A 21 -22.06 13.85 -3.87
C ASP A 21 -23.45 14.39 -4.27
N LEU A 22 -24.50 14.05 -3.52
CA LEU A 22 -25.87 14.54 -3.71
C LEU A 22 -26.11 15.91 -3.04
N TYR A 23 -25.28 16.29 -2.06
CA TYR A 23 -25.39 17.55 -1.34
C TYR A 23 -24.37 18.57 -1.82
N PHE A 24 -23.15 18.12 -2.14
CA PHE A 24 -22.10 19.00 -2.62
C PHE A 24 -22.34 19.39 -4.08
N PHE A 25 -22.57 20.68 -4.36
CA PHE A 25 -22.91 21.12 -5.71
C PHE A 25 -21.80 20.77 -6.70
N GLY A 26 -22.20 20.03 -7.74
CA GLY A 26 -21.31 19.49 -8.75
C GLY A 26 -20.81 18.09 -8.43
N GLY A 27 -20.85 17.64 -7.18
CA GLY A 27 -20.28 16.36 -6.73
C GLY A 27 -18.77 16.26 -6.98
N SER A 28 -18.21 15.08 -6.68
CA SER A 28 -16.79 14.79 -6.78
C SER A 28 -16.18 15.01 -8.18
N ALA A 29 -14.86 15.17 -8.20
CA ALA A 29 -14.09 15.22 -9.44
C ALA A 29 -14.05 13.84 -10.12
N LEU A 30 -13.78 13.83 -11.43
CA LEU A 30 -13.50 12.58 -12.12
C LEU A 30 -12.16 12.05 -11.60
N GLY A 31 -12.11 10.75 -11.30
CA GLY A 31 -10.89 10.09 -10.84
C GLY A 31 -9.75 10.14 -11.87
N THR A 32 -8.59 9.67 -11.45
CA THR A 32 -7.39 9.61 -12.29
C THR A 32 -7.64 8.74 -13.53
N TYR A 33 -7.22 9.21 -14.70
CA TYR A 33 -7.15 8.40 -15.93
C TYR A 33 -5.95 7.45 -15.86
N SER A 34 -6.02 6.24 -16.39
CA SER A 34 -4.84 5.37 -16.60
C SER A 34 -4.79 4.95 -18.05
N ASP A 35 -3.62 4.87 -18.66
CA ASP A 35 -3.51 4.37 -20.04
C ASP A 35 -3.89 2.88 -20.11
N MET A 36 -3.68 2.13 -19.02
CA MET A 36 -4.05 0.71 -18.91
C MET A 36 -5.57 0.49 -18.81
N ASN A 37 -6.26 1.30 -18.00
CA ASN A 37 -7.65 1.04 -17.57
C ASN A 37 -8.63 2.19 -17.89
N GLY A 38 -8.15 3.27 -18.52
CA GLY A 38 -8.90 4.50 -18.76
C GLY A 38 -9.37 5.17 -17.47
N TYR A 39 -10.53 5.82 -17.53
CA TYR A 39 -11.29 6.19 -16.33
C TYR A 39 -12.02 5.00 -15.69
N GLY A 40 -12.00 3.84 -16.34
CA GLY A 40 -12.63 2.60 -15.88
C GLY A 40 -14.01 2.79 -15.28
N HIS A 41 -14.19 2.21 -14.09
CA HIS A 41 -15.43 2.21 -13.34
C HIS A 41 -15.78 3.59 -12.72
N PHE A 42 -14.87 4.56 -12.71
CA PHE A 42 -15.12 5.91 -12.16
C PHE A 42 -15.98 6.79 -13.08
N LEU A 43 -15.95 6.55 -14.40
CA LEU A 43 -16.60 7.44 -15.38
C LEU A 43 -18.13 7.43 -15.29
N LYS A 44 -18.72 6.25 -15.16
CA LYS A 44 -20.19 6.09 -15.16
C LYS A 44 -20.83 6.79 -13.94
N PRO A 45 -20.39 6.55 -12.69
CA PRO A 45 -20.87 7.30 -11.51
C PRO A 45 -20.71 8.81 -11.67
N TYR A 46 -19.54 9.25 -12.13
CA TYR A 46 -19.26 10.67 -12.39
C TYR A 46 -20.28 11.29 -13.34
N LEU A 47 -20.56 10.67 -14.49
CA LEU A 47 -21.52 11.19 -15.47
C LEU A 47 -22.95 11.23 -14.92
N LEU A 48 -23.36 10.25 -14.11
CA LEU A 48 -24.66 10.25 -13.43
C LEU A 48 -24.78 11.43 -12.46
N ILE A 49 -23.76 11.66 -11.64
CA ILE A 49 -23.70 12.76 -10.67
C ILE A 49 -23.67 14.12 -11.39
N LYS A 50 -22.86 14.28 -12.44
CA LYS A 50 -22.86 15.53 -13.23
C LYS A 50 -24.19 15.75 -13.93
N SER A 51 -24.84 14.71 -14.42
CA SER A 51 -26.18 14.81 -15.02
C SER A 51 -27.23 15.25 -13.99
N TYR A 52 -27.17 14.72 -12.77
CA TYR A 52 -28.01 15.15 -11.64
C TYR A 52 -27.85 16.65 -11.37
N TRP A 53 -26.61 17.13 -11.23
CA TRP A 53 -26.34 18.54 -10.97
C TRP A 53 -26.64 19.45 -12.18
N PHE A 54 -26.48 18.96 -13.40
CA PHE A 54 -26.88 19.67 -14.61
C PHE A 54 -28.40 19.90 -14.65
N LEU A 55 -29.19 18.88 -14.31
CA LEU A 55 -30.65 19.00 -14.20
C LEU A 55 -31.04 20.00 -13.10
N PHE A 56 -30.36 19.99 -11.96
CA PHE A 56 -30.53 21.01 -10.92
C PHE A 56 -30.23 22.42 -11.44
N GLY A 57 -29.14 22.58 -12.20
CA GLY A 57 -28.79 23.85 -12.86
C GLY A 57 -29.89 24.34 -13.80
N ILE A 58 -30.50 23.46 -14.59
CA ILE A 58 -31.64 23.80 -15.45
C ILE A 58 -32.84 24.28 -14.60
N LEU A 59 -33.15 23.61 -13.49
CA LEU A 59 -34.21 24.04 -12.58
C LEU A 59 -33.93 25.44 -12.02
N LEU A 60 -32.69 25.72 -11.63
CA LEU A 60 -32.29 27.05 -11.18
C LEU A 60 -32.41 28.10 -12.29
N LEU A 61 -32.10 27.76 -13.54
CA LEU A 61 -32.30 28.67 -14.68
C LEU A 61 -33.78 28.95 -14.94
N ILE A 62 -34.65 27.94 -14.84
CA ILE A 62 -36.11 28.12 -14.96
C ILE A 62 -36.63 29.03 -13.85
N ILE A 63 -36.21 28.79 -12.60
CA ILE A 63 -36.55 29.63 -11.44
C ILE A 63 -36.01 31.06 -11.66
N GLY A 64 -34.76 31.18 -12.11
CA GLY A 64 -34.11 32.45 -12.43
C GLY A 64 -34.88 33.23 -13.49
N TYR A 65 -35.29 32.58 -14.58
CA TYR A 65 -36.12 33.18 -15.62
C TYR A 65 -37.48 33.68 -15.07
N LEU A 66 -38.12 32.88 -14.22
CA LEU A 66 -39.41 33.23 -13.61
C LEU A 66 -39.31 34.45 -12.69
N VAL A 67 -38.19 34.61 -11.98
CA VAL A 67 -37.95 35.69 -11.00
C VAL A 67 -37.26 36.92 -11.61
N ASN A 68 -36.55 36.79 -12.74
CA ASN A 68 -35.81 37.88 -13.37
C ASN A 68 -36.74 38.91 -14.02
N VAL A 69 -36.64 40.20 -13.66
CA VAL A 69 -37.48 41.28 -14.22
C VAL A 69 -36.64 42.17 -15.13
N ARG A 70 -37.08 42.41 -16.36
CA ARG A 70 -36.64 43.55 -17.18
C ARG A 70 -37.35 44.81 -16.65
N GLY A 71 -36.70 45.61 -15.81
CA GLY A 71 -37.25 46.85 -15.23
C GLY A 71 -36.53 47.34 -13.96
N THR A 72 -36.99 48.46 -13.38
CA THR A 72 -36.41 49.09 -12.17
C THR A 72 -36.88 48.48 -10.85
N GLU A 73 -37.66 47.39 -10.88
CA GLU A 73 -38.30 46.83 -9.69
C GLU A 73 -37.34 46.04 -8.80
N THR A 74 -37.05 46.54 -7.60
CA THR A 74 -36.03 46.00 -6.70
C THR A 74 -36.55 44.97 -5.68
N ASN A 75 -37.87 44.82 -5.50
CA ASN A 75 -38.46 43.99 -4.45
C ASN A 75 -38.66 42.50 -4.85
N LEU A 76 -37.94 41.58 -4.19
CA LEU A 76 -37.97 40.13 -4.47
C LEU A 76 -39.38 39.49 -4.34
N MET A 77 -40.17 39.86 -3.34
CA MET A 77 -41.51 39.29 -3.14
C MET A 77 -42.49 39.70 -4.25
N GLN A 78 -42.36 40.92 -4.77
CA GLN A 78 -43.14 41.37 -5.90
C GLN A 78 -42.73 40.64 -7.20
N ARG A 79 -41.44 40.35 -7.38
CA ARG A 79 -40.94 39.52 -8.49
C ARG A 79 -41.49 38.09 -8.45
N ILE A 80 -41.53 37.47 -7.27
CA ILE A 80 -42.09 36.11 -7.09
C ILE A 80 -43.61 36.12 -7.37
N ARG A 81 -44.36 37.13 -6.92
CA ARG A 81 -45.80 37.24 -7.25
C ARG A 81 -46.05 37.42 -8.75
N ALA A 82 -45.21 38.18 -9.43
CA ALA A 82 -45.28 38.36 -10.89
C ALA A 82 -44.91 37.10 -11.68
N SER A 83 -44.18 36.16 -11.08
CA SER A 83 -43.76 34.92 -11.74
C SER A 83 -44.93 34.02 -12.16
N LYS A 84 -46.06 34.06 -11.42
CA LYS A 84 -47.30 33.35 -11.77
C LYS A 84 -47.82 33.71 -13.16
N ASN A 85 -47.64 34.96 -13.57
CA ASN A 85 -48.08 35.45 -14.89
C ASN A 85 -47.13 35.04 -16.03
N ARG A 86 -45.95 34.49 -15.72
CA ARG A 86 -44.91 34.10 -16.68
C ARG A 86 -44.76 32.58 -16.83
N LEU A 87 -45.45 31.81 -15.99
CA LEU A 87 -45.46 30.36 -16.06
C LEU A 87 -46.38 29.89 -17.21
N SER A 88 -45.81 29.77 -18.41
CA SER A 88 -46.52 29.24 -19.56
C SER A 88 -46.74 27.72 -19.43
N LYS A 89 -47.80 27.18 -20.06
CA LYS A 89 -48.04 25.73 -20.07
C LYS A 89 -46.84 24.92 -20.60
N PRO A 90 -46.12 25.33 -21.65
CA PRO A 90 -44.91 24.65 -22.09
C PRO A 90 -43.80 24.67 -21.04
N LEU A 91 -43.55 25.82 -20.41
CA LEU A 91 -42.51 25.95 -19.38
C LEU A 91 -42.84 25.09 -18.16
N PHE A 92 -44.11 25.02 -17.74
CA PHE A 92 -44.54 24.14 -16.66
C PHE A 92 -44.30 22.67 -17.00
N LYS A 93 -44.64 22.23 -18.22
CA LYS A 93 -44.39 20.84 -18.66
C LYS A 93 -42.91 20.49 -18.65
N VAL A 94 -42.07 21.35 -19.23
CA VAL A 94 -40.61 21.15 -19.26
C VAL A 94 -40.03 21.15 -17.85
N GLY A 95 -40.39 22.14 -17.02
CA GLY A 95 -39.93 22.21 -15.63
C GLY A 95 -40.34 20.99 -14.81
N SER A 96 -41.58 20.50 -14.99
CA SER A 96 -42.07 19.30 -14.32
C SER A 96 -41.32 18.05 -14.77
N MET A 97 -41.06 17.90 -16.08
CA MET A 97 -40.29 16.79 -16.63
C MET A 97 -38.85 16.79 -16.11
N VAL A 98 -38.16 17.94 -16.16
CA VAL A 98 -36.80 18.08 -15.64
C VAL A 98 -36.76 17.75 -14.15
N PHE A 99 -37.73 18.25 -13.37
CA PHE A 99 -37.83 17.94 -11.94
C PHE A 99 -38.03 16.45 -11.69
N LEU A 100 -38.87 15.77 -12.46
CA LEU A 100 -39.11 14.34 -12.33
C LEU A 100 -37.83 13.53 -12.62
N VAL A 101 -37.12 13.86 -13.70
CA VAL A 101 -35.84 13.21 -14.05
C VAL A 101 -34.77 13.50 -13.00
N PHE A 102 -34.71 14.72 -12.47
CA PHE A 102 -33.80 15.09 -11.38
C PHE A 102 -34.01 14.23 -10.14
N ILE A 103 -35.27 14.04 -9.71
CA ILE A 103 -35.60 13.18 -8.57
C ILE A 103 -35.25 11.71 -8.85
N LEU A 104 -35.59 11.19 -10.04
CA LEU A 104 -35.24 9.80 -10.40
C LEU A 104 -33.73 9.57 -10.41
N MET A 105 -32.95 10.52 -10.94
CA MET A 105 -31.50 10.44 -10.96
C MET A 105 -30.92 10.49 -9.53
N GLY A 106 -31.44 11.39 -8.69
CA GLY A 106 -31.07 11.49 -7.29
C GLY A 106 -31.36 10.19 -6.51
N SER A 107 -32.54 9.59 -6.73
CA SER A 107 -32.91 8.31 -6.14
C SER A 107 -32.02 7.16 -6.61
N LEU A 108 -31.63 7.14 -7.89
CA LEU A 108 -30.71 6.13 -8.43
C LEU A 108 -29.32 6.24 -7.80
N ILE A 109 -28.79 7.46 -7.67
CA ILE A 109 -27.51 7.71 -7.01
C ILE A 109 -27.60 7.26 -5.56
N PHE A 110 -28.60 7.73 -4.80
CA PHE A 110 -28.80 7.35 -3.40
C PHE A 110 -28.95 5.85 -3.21
N TYR A 111 -29.65 5.15 -4.12
CA TYR A 111 -29.78 3.71 -4.07
C TYR A 111 -28.41 3.01 -4.22
N ASN A 112 -27.55 3.47 -5.12
CA ASN A 112 -26.21 2.90 -5.27
C ASN A 112 -25.32 3.23 -4.07
N THR A 113 -25.32 4.48 -3.61
CA THR A 113 -24.37 4.96 -2.60
C THR A 113 -24.77 4.68 -1.16
N ASN A 114 -26.06 4.48 -0.87
CA ASN A 114 -26.58 4.33 0.51
C ASN A 114 -27.38 3.06 0.76
N ILE A 115 -27.83 2.35 -0.28
CA ILE A 115 -28.64 1.11 -0.13
C ILE A 115 -27.87 -0.11 -0.62
N LEU A 116 -27.29 -0.06 -1.84
CA LEU A 116 -26.41 -1.13 -2.34
C LEU A 116 -25.06 -1.12 -1.63
N ASN A 117 -24.56 0.07 -1.30
CA ASN A 117 -23.33 0.29 -0.55
C ASN A 117 -23.65 1.12 0.69
N THR A 118 -22.84 1.00 1.74
CA THR A 118 -22.99 1.85 2.92
C THR A 118 -22.18 3.13 2.74
N TYR A 119 -22.86 4.25 2.95
CA TYR A 119 -22.21 5.54 3.06
C TYR A 119 -21.66 5.74 4.48
N TRP A 120 -20.35 5.99 4.58
CA TRP A 120 -19.66 6.29 5.82
C TRP A 120 -19.38 7.78 5.95
N THR A 121 -19.88 8.39 7.01
CA THR A 121 -19.45 9.75 7.39
C THR A 121 -18.18 9.69 8.22
N ASN A 122 -17.41 10.78 8.25
CA ASN A 122 -16.22 10.88 9.10
C ASN A 122 -16.56 10.59 10.57
N THR A 123 -17.66 11.15 11.10
CA THR A 123 -18.13 10.86 12.46
C THR A 123 -18.39 9.38 12.68
N LYS A 124 -19.11 8.70 11.76
CA LYS A 124 -19.39 7.26 11.88
C LYS A 124 -18.10 6.43 11.83
N ALA A 125 -17.16 6.80 10.96
CA ALA A 125 -15.87 6.14 10.86
C ALA A 125 -15.03 6.31 12.14
N THR A 126 -14.98 7.52 12.71
CA THR A 126 -14.31 7.80 13.99
C THR A 126 -14.96 7.04 15.14
N GLU A 127 -16.28 7.07 15.27
CA GLU A 127 -17.02 6.33 16.30
C GLU A 127 -16.75 4.81 16.20
N PHE A 128 -16.75 4.26 14.99
CA PHE A 128 -16.43 2.85 14.75
C PHE A 128 -15.00 2.50 15.21
N ARG A 129 -14.00 3.32 14.86
CA ARG A 129 -12.60 3.11 15.29
C ARG A 129 -12.41 3.20 16.80
N VAL A 130 -13.09 4.15 17.44
CA VAL A 130 -13.09 4.29 18.91
C VAL A 130 -13.69 3.05 19.57
N ALA A 131 -14.82 2.59 19.06
CA ALA A 131 -15.51 1.43 19.60
C ALA A 131 -14.71 0.13 19.34
N TYR A 132 -14.13 -0.02 18.15
CA TYR A 132 -13.20 -1.11 17.80
C TYR A 132 -12.06 -1.20 18.83
N GLU A 133 -11.38 -0.08 19.09
CA GLU A 133 -10.29 -0.05 20.06
C GLU A 133 -10.80 -0.39 21.47
N LYS A 134 -11.88 0.23 21.95
CA LYS A 134 -12.39 -0.03 23.31
C LYS A 134 -12.81 -1.48 23.54
N GLU A 135 -13.45 -2.10 22.55
CA GLU A 135 -13.98 -3.47 22.67
C GLU A 135 -12.91 -4.54 22.45
N LEU A 136 -11.95 -4.31 21.55
CA LEU A 136 -11.03 -5.36 21.09
C LEU A 136 -9.58 -5.18 21.55
N LYS A 137 -9.17 -4.04 22.10
CA LYS A 137 -7.76 -3.79 22.52
C LYS A 137 -7.22 -4.82 23.51
N GLN A 138 -8.10 -5.43 24.32
CA GLN A 138 -7.74 -6.53 25.22
C GLN A 138 -7.13 -7.75 24.51
N PHE A 139 -7.34 -7.89 23.19
CA PHE A 139 -6.82 -9.00 22.38
C PHE A 139 -5.47 -8.71 21.69
N GLU A 140 -4.90 -7.49 21.81
CA GLU A 140 -3.71 -7.05 21.04
C GLU A 140 -2.47 -7.96 21.20
N TYR A 141 -2.34 -8.68 22.31
CA TYR A 141 -1.16 -9.49 22.60
C TYR A 141 -1.49 -10.89 23.11
N ILE A 142 -2.69 -11.39 22.85
CA ILE A 142 -2.99 -12.78 23.18
C ILE A 142 -2.15 -13.71 22.29
N PRO A 143 -1.63 -14.83 22.81
CA PRO A 143 -0.92 -15.81 21.99
C PRO A 143 -1.82 -16.32 20.86
N GLN A 144 -1.36 -16.17 19.62
CA GLN A 144 -2.00 -16.72 18.41
C GLN A 144 -1.02 -17.66 17.70
N PRO A 145 -1.51 -18.65 16.93
CA PRO A 145 -0.63 -19.48 16.13
C PRO A 145 0.01 -18.65 15.00
N LYS A 146 1.06 -19.18 14.38
CA LYS A 146 1.67 -18.60 13.18
C LYS A 146 1.22 -19.35 11.94
N ILE A 147 0.95 -18.63 10.86
CA ILE A 147 0.74 -19.20 9.53
C ILE A 147 2.09 -19.74 9.04
N VAL A 148 2.15 -21.02 8.67
CA VAL A 148 3.39 -21.65 8.15
C VAL A 148 3.23 -22.24 6.75
N ASP A 149 2.00 -22.32 6.25
CA ASP A 149 1.70 -22.83 4.91
C ASP A 149 0.45 -22.13 4.39
N VAL A 150 0.50 -21.70 3.14
CA VAL A 150 -0.59 -21.02 2.43
C VAL A 150 -0.81 -21.73 1.10
N ASN A 151 -2.02 -22.26 0.92
CA ASN A 151 -2.46 -22.85 -0.34
C ASN A 151 -3.79 -22.24 -0.75
N LEU A 152 -3.80 -21.51 -1.86
CA LEU A 152 -4.96 -20.76 -2.31
C LEU A 152 -5.33 -21.09 -3.74
N LYS A 153 -6.63 -21.11 -4.00
CA LYS A 153 -7.20 -20.99 -5.34
C LYS A 153 -7.95 -19.67 -5.42
N VAL A 154 -7.47 -18.77 -6.28
CA VAL A 154 -8.06 -17.45 -6.50
C VAL A 154 -8.66 -17.41 -7.90
N GLU A 155 -9.90 -16.97 -8.02
CA GLU A 155 -10.56 -16.70 -9.30
C GLU A 155 -10.80 -15.20 -9.39
N LEU A 156 -10.10 -14.52 -10.28
CA LEU A 156 -10.32 -13.12 -10.61
C LEU A 156 -11.36 -12.99 -11.71
N TYR A 157 -12.21 -11.97 -11.59
CA TYR A 157 -13.18 -11.58 -12.61
C TYR A 157 -12.99 -10.08 -12.92
N PRO A 158 -11.91 -9.69 -13.63
CA PRO A 158 -11.61 -8.28 -13.90
C PRO A 158 -12.77 -7.50 -14.52
N SER A 159 -13.50 -8.10 -15.46
CA SER A 159 -14.66 -7.47 -16.14
C SER A 159 -15.81 -7.09 -15.21
N SER A 160 -16.10 -7.88 -14.16
CA SER A 160 -17.07 -7.54 -13.13
C SER A 160 -16.45 -6.90 -11.89
N ARG A 161 -15.11 -6.87 -11.83
CA ARG A 161 -14.28 -6.44 -10.69
C ARG A 161 -14.55 -7.25 -9.42
N ASP A 162 -14.63 -8.55 -9.58
CA ASP A 162 -14.87 -9.47 -8.46
C ASP A 162 -13.69 -10.42 -8.27
N TYR A 163 -13.63 -11.05 -7.11
CA TYR A 163 -12.84 -12.27 -6.94
C TYR A 163 -13.52 -13.27 -6.03
N THR A 164 -13.15 -14.54 -6.17
CA THR A 164 -13.34 -15.54 -5.12
C THR A 164 -12.00 -16.15 -4.74
N ALA A 165 -11.86 -16.50 -3.47
CA ALA A 165 -10.70 -17.19 -2.94
C ALA A 165 -11.16 -18.34 -2.05
N GLU A 166 -10.63 -19.52 -2.31
CA GLU A 166 -10.83 -20.70 -1.47
C GLU A 166 -9.48 -21.37 -1.22
N GLY A 167 -9.28 -21.91 -0.03
CA GLY A 167 -8.01 -22.54 0.29
C GLY A 167 -7.84 -22.79 1.77
N TYR A 168 -6.58 -22.91 2.19
CA TYR A 168 -6.27 -23.16 3.59
C TYR A 168 -4.96 -22.52 4.02
N TYR A 169 -4.89 -22.31 5.33
CA TYR A 169 -3.66 -22.07 6.07
C TYR A 169 -3.33 -23.29 6.93
N ILE A 170 -2.04 -23.59 7.10
CA ILE A 170 -1.58 -24.41 8.22
C ILE A 170 -1.12 -23.46 9.32
N LEU A 171 -1.78 -23.55 10.48
CA LEU A 171 -1.52 -22.73 11.65
C LEU A 171 -0.73 -23.55 12.66
N LYS A 172 0.46 -23.07 13.05
CA LYS A 172 1.34 -23.75 14.00
C LYS A 172 1.43 -22.98 15.30
N ASN A 173 1.27 -23.66 16.42
CA ASN A 173 1.52 -23.03 17.72
C ASN A 173 3.03 -22.94 17.99
N THR A 174 3.60 -21.76 17.82
CA THR A 174 5.01 -21.45 18.14
C THR A 174 5.19 -20.97 19.58
N ASN A 175 4.09 -20.80 20.33
CA ASN A 175 4.10 -20.36 21.72
C ASN A 175 4.38 -21.53 22.68
N ALA A 176 4.76 -21.19 23.91
CA ALA A 176 5.02 -22.17 24.97
C ALA A 176 3.73 -22.69 25.66
N GLN A 177 2.58 -22.05 25.43
CA GLN A 177 1.29 -22.39 26.04
C GLN A 177 0.33 -22.96 24.99
N PRO A 178 -0.59 -23.87 25.36
CA PRO A 178 -1.68 -24.29 24.48
C PRO A 178 -2.57 -23.09 24.08
N ILE A 179 -3.06 -23.12 22.85
CA ILE A 179 -4.01 -22.12 22.32
C ILE A 179 -5.39 -22.75 22.25
N ASN A 180 -6.36 -22.13 22.92
CA ASN A 180 -7.75 -22.60 22.93
C ASN A 180 -8.61 -21.87 21.89
N GLU A 181 -8.24 -20.64 21.54
CA GLU A 181 -9.04 -19.75 20.71
C GLU A 181 -8.17 -19.18 19.59
N ILE A 182 -8.70 -19.22 18.36
CA ILE A 182 -8.09 -18.58 17.20
C ILE A 182 -8.98 -17.41 16.80
N HIS A 183 -8.40 -16.23 16.78
CA HIS A 183 -9.08 -14.98 16.48
C HIS A 183 -8.82 -14.62 15.02
N ILE A 184 -9.87 -14.33 14.28
CA ILE A 184 -9.80 -14.02 12.86
C ILE A 184 -10.34 -12.61 12.63
N GLN A 185 -9.52 -11.76 12.01
CA GLN A 185 -9.90 -10.44 11.54
C GLN A 185 -10.04 -10.49 10.01
N LYS A 186 -11.27 -10.37 9.51
CA LYS A 186 -11.54 -10.09 8.09
C LYS A 186 -11.18 -8.64 7.80
N LEU A 187 -10.76 -8.35 6.57
CA LEU A 187 -10.61 -6.96 6.12
C LEU A 187 -11.97 -6.24 6.28
N ILE A 188 -11.98 -5.12 7.01
CA ILE A 188 -13.11 -4.21 7.11
C ILE A 188 -13.29 -3.51 5.77
N GLU A 189 -14.05 -4.18 4.92
CA GLU A 189 -14.44 -3.84 3.55
C GLU A 189 -15.78 -4.56 3.32
N GLU A 190 -16.81 -3.80 3.00
CA GLU A 190 -18.19 -4.32 2.94
C GLU A 190 -18.41 -5.23 1.74
N ASN A 191 -17.66 -4.99 0.65
CA ASN A 191 -17.71 -5.83 -0.53
C ASN A 191 -17.04 -7.20 -0.30
N ILE A 192 -16.33 -7.41 0.83
CA ILE A 192 -15.72 -8.68 1.19
C ILE A 192 -16.60 -9.46 2.16
N THR A 193 -16.95 -10.68 1.73
CA THR A 193 -17.62 -11.68 2.57
C THR A 193 -16.68 -12.85 2.83
N LEU A 194 -16.51 -13.21 4.11
CA LEU A 194 -15.83 -14.43 4.54
C LEU A 194 -16.88 -15.52 4.77
N ASP A 195 -17.18 -16.29 3.72
CA ASP A 195 -18.30 -17.23 3.65
C ASP A 195 -18.16 -18.42 4.61
N ALA A 196 -16.94 -18.89 4.80
CA ALA A 196 -16.66 -20.06 5.62
C ALA A 196 -15.26 -19.98 6.22
N VAL A 197 -15.14 -20.37 7.49
CA VAL A 197 -13.88 -20.70 8.15
C VAL A 197 -14.10 -21.98 8.94
N THR A 198 -13.24 -22.97 8.74
CA THR A 198 -13.33 -24.27 9.42
C THR A 198 -11.95 -24.74 9.84
N PHE A 199 -11.90 -25.45 10.95
CA PHE A 199 -10.66 -26.01 11.52
C PHE A 199 -10.74 -27.53 11.54
N ASP A 200 -9.66 -28.19 11.16
CA ASP A 200 -9.53 -29.64 11.33
C ASP A 200 -9.68 -30.01 12.81
N GLY A 201 -10.59 -30.93 13.13
CA GLY A 201 -10.93 -31.26 14.53
C GLY A 201 -12.02 -30.39 15.15
N GLY A 202 -12.51 -29.38 14.44
CA GLY A 202 -13.68 -28.59 14.81
C GLY A 202 -13.40 -27.41 15.76
N ALA A 203 -14.22 -26.38 15.60
CA ALA A 203 -14.25 -25.21 16.49
C ALA A 203 -15.69 -24.70 16.61
N THR A 204 -15.98 -24.03 17.73
CA THR A 204 -17.24 -23.32 17.95
C THR A 204 -17.01 -21.83 17.69
N GLU A 205 -17.80 -21.28 16.77
CA GLU A 205 -17.75 -19.87 16.40
C GLU A 205 -18.40 -18.97 17.46
N ASN A 206 -17.72 -17.89 17.81
CA ASN A 206 -18.22 -16.83 18.67
C ASN A 206 -18.20 -15.49 17.89
N ASN A 207 -19.39 -15.03 17.55
CA ASN A 207 -19.65 -13.82 16.76
C ASN A 207 -20.01 -12.60 17.61
N THR A 208 -19.61 -12.56 18.88
CA THR A 208 -19.84 -11.41 19.78
C THR A 208 -19.35 -10.09 19.17
N TYR A 209 -18.27 -10.11 18.39
CA TYR A 209 -17.63 -8.93 17.80
C TYR A 209 -17.83 -8.81 16.27
N ALA A 210 -18.85 -9.47 15.71
CA ALA A 210 -19.07 -9.51 14.27
C ALA A 210 -19.25 -8.11 13.62
N THR A 211 -19.71 -7.10 14.37
CA THR A 211 -19.78 -5.71 13.89
C THR A 211 -18.41 -5.16 13.47
N TYR A 212 -17.32 -5.69 14.01
CA TYR A 212 -15.94 -5.29 13.70
C TYR A 212 -15.24 -6.25 12.72
N ASP A 213 -16.00 -7.13 12.07
CA ASP A 213 -15.44 -8.17 11.20
C ASP A 213 -14.40 -9.06 11.93
N TYR A 214 -14.63 -9.25 13.23
CA TYR A 214 -13.77 -9.99 14.15
C TYR A 214 -14.52 -11.18 14.75
N THR A 215 -14.03 -12.39 14.47
CA THR A 215 -14.65 -13.64 14.92
C THR A 215 -13.66 -14.45 15.74
N ILE A 216 -14.15 -15.03 16.85
CA ILE A 216 -13.36 -15.87 17.73
C ILE A 216 -13.79 -17.33 17.53
N TYR A 217 -12.84 -18.21 17.25
CA TYR A 217 -13.10 -19.65 17.10
C TYR A 217 -12.53 -20.41 18.29
N GLN A 218 -13.41 -20.93 19.14
CA GLN A 218 -13.05 -21.79 20.26
C GLN A 218 -12.79 -23.21 19.73
N LEU A 219 -11.52 -23.64 19.73
CA LEU A 219 -11.15 -24.98 19.28
C LEU A 219 -11.76 -26.05 20.19
N HIS A 220 -12.24 -27.15 19.62
CA HIS A 220 -12.75 -28.29 20.41
C HIS A 220 -11.63 -29.01 21.15
N ASN A 221 -10.43 -29.00 20.58
CA ASN A 221 -9.21 -29.48 21.22
C ASN A 221 -8.19 -28.33 21.24
N PRO A 222 -7.55 -28.03 22.39
CA PRO A 222 -6.49 -27.03 22.45
C PRO A 222 -5.35 -27.38 21.49
N LEU A 223 -4.82 -26.37 20.79
CA LEU A 223 -3.65 -26.51 19.95
C LEU A 223 -2.39 -26.44 20.84
N ASN A 224 -1.78 -27.59 21.14
CA ASN A 224 -0.62 -27.64 22.05
C ASN A 224 0.63 -26.99 21.40
N PRO A 225 1.62 -26.60 22.21
CA PRO A 225 2.90 -26.11 21.70
C PRO A 225 3.49 -27.05 20.65
N ARG A 226 3.89 -26.49 19.50
CA ARG A 226 4.45 -27.17 18.32
C ARG A 226 3.45 -27.97 17.47
N ASP A 227 2.22 -28.17 17.92
CA ASP A 227 1.17 -28.78 17.09
C ASP A 227 0.76 -27.81 15.97
N SER A 228 0.11 -28.36 14.95
CA SER A 228 -0.43 -27.60 13.82
C SER A 228 -1.86 -28.01 13.52
N ILE A 229 -2.65 -27.07 13.04
CA ILE A 229 -4.05 -27.26 12.66
C ILE A 229 -4.28 -26.63 11.28
N LYS A 230 -5.07 -27.29 10.45
CA LYS A 230 -5.47 -26.75 9.15
C LYS A 230 -6.72 -25.89 9.32
N MET A 231 -6.65 -24.66 8.82
CA MET A 231 -7.78 -23.74 8.73
C MET A 231 -8.16 -23.57 7.26
N ASN A 232 -9.34 -24.07 6.87
CA ASN A 232 -9.86 -23.85 5.53
C ASN A 232 -10.76 -22.61 5.54
N PHE A 233 -10.74 -21.82 4.47
CA PHE A 233 -11.64 -20.69 4.33
C PHE A 233 -12.11 -20.48 2.89
N LYS A 234 -13.21 -19.75 2.77
CA LYS A 234 -13.75 -19.25 1.50
C LYS A 234 -14.16 -17.80 1.66
N GLN A 235 -13.75 -16.98 0.70
CA GLN A 235 -14.01 -15.55 0.69
C GLN A 235 -14.39 -15.08 -0.71
N SER A 236 -15.23 -14.06 -0.80
CA SER A 236 -15.54 -13.37 -2.05
C SER A 236 -15.39 -11.87 -1.90
N PHE A 237 -14.99 -11.18 -2.97
CA PHE A 237 -15.19 -9.75 -3.16
C PHE A 237 -16.18 -9.55 -4.31
N THR A 238 -17.26 -8.81 -4.07
CA THR A 238 -18.31 -8.57 -5.07
C THR A 238 -18.59 -7.08 -5.21
N THR A 239 -18.38 -6.53 -6.40
CA THR A 239 -18.70 -5.13 -6.72
C THR A 239 -20.20 -4.97 -6.98
N ASN A 240 -20.88 -4.15 -6.18
CA ASN A 240 -22.29 -3.83 -6.36
C ASN A 240 -22.52 -2.35 -6.71
N GLY A 241 -22.98 -2.07 -7.92
CA GLY A 241 -23.33 -0.69 -8.31
C GLY A 241 -22.11 0.25 -8.29
N PHE A 242 -22.20 1.35 -7.54
CA PHE A 242 -21.07 2.25 -7.28
C PHE A 242 -21.18 2.92 -5.90
N GLU A 243 -20.04 3.18 -5.29
CA GLU A 243 -19.90 3.82 -3.98
C GLU A 243 -19.91 5.35 -4.08
N ALA A 244 -20.19 6.02 -2.96
CA ALA A 244 -19.99 7.47 -2.86
C ALA A 244 -18.48 7.77 -2.73
N GLY A 245 -18.00 8.83 -3.37
CA GLY A 245 -16.59 9.20 -3.32
C GLY A 245 -15.70 8.25 -4.13
N ASN A 246 -14.57 7.85 -3.56
CA ASN A 246 -13.58 7.03 -4.24
C ASN A 246 -13.88 5.53 -4.08
N SER A 247 -14.22 4.87 -5.18
CA SER A 247 -14.43 3.42 -5.21
C SER A 247 -13.12 2.65 -5.20
N ASN A 248 -13.19 1.36 -4.83
CA ASN A 248 -12.07 0.41 -4.89
C ASN A 248 -11.29 0.52 -6.22
N ALA A 249 -9.98 0.77 -6.13
CA ALA A 249 -9.07 0.87 -7.26
C ALA A 249 -8.09 -0.32 -7.37
N ASN A 250 -8.24 -1.32 -6.50
CA ASN A 250 -7.36 -2.49 -6.43
C ASN A 250 -7.79 -3.59 -7.40
N ILE A 251 -9.11 -3.76 -7.58
CA ILE A 251 -9.70 -4.75 -8.47
C ILE A 251 -10.36 -4.01 -9.63
N VAL A 252 -9.72 -4.06 -10.78
CA VAL A 252 -10.07 -3.26 -11.96
C VAL A 252 -10.04 -4.11 -13.22
N GLU A 253 -10.65 -3.61 -14.29
CA GLU A 253 -10.78 -4.35 -15.54
C GLU A 253 -9.42 -4.73 -16.14
N ASN A 254 -8.44 -3.83 -16.10
CA ASN A 254 -7.09 -4.10 -16.59
C ASN A 254 -6.05 -3.53 -15.63
N GLY A 255 -5.21 -4.39 -15.06
CA GLY A 255 -4.23 -3.99 -14.05
C GLY A 255 -4.74 -4.11 -12.61
N THR A 256 -5.49 -5.18 -12.32
CA THR A 256 -5.83 -5.54 -10.93
C THR A 256 -4.54 -5.76 -10.15
N PHE A 257 -4.45 -5.15 -8.96
CA PHE A 257 -3.36 -5.37 -8.01
C PHE A 257 -3.87 -5.30 -6.58
N PHE A 258 -3.65 -6.39 -5.84
CA PHE A 258 -3.81 -6.46 -4.39
C PHE A 258 -2.82 -7.45 -3.77
N ASN A 259 -2.88 -7.68 -2.47
CA ASN A 259 -1.96 -8.58 -1.76
C ASN A 259 -2.68 -9.39 -0.67
N ASN A 260 -1.91 -10.22 0.02
CA ASN A 260 -2.38 -11.12 1.08
C ASN A 260 -3.20 -10.45 2.19
N LYS A 261 -3.09 -9.13 2.42
CA LYS A 261 -3.91 -8.39 3.39
C LYS A 261 -5.40 -8.35 3.06
N HIS A 262 -5.80 -8.77 1.86
CA HIS A 262 -7.20 -8.97 1.48
C HIS A 262 -7.79 -10.28 2.04
N PHE A 263 -6.96 -11.22 2.49
CA PHE A 263 -7.42 -12.48 3.08
C PHE A 263 -7.47 -12.37 4.62
N PRO A 264 -8.11 -13.34 5.30
CA PRO A 264 -8.22 -13.32 6.76
C PRO A 264 -6.86 -13.26 7.45
N THR A 265 -6.76 -12.40 8.46
CA THR A 265 -5.57 -12.23 9.33
C THR A 265 -5.85 -12.76 10.73
N LEU A 266 -4.81 -13.05 11.49
CA LEU A 266 -4.92 -13.58 12.85
C LEU A 266 -4.88 -12.45 13.88
N GLY A 267 -5.79 -12.51 14.85
CA GLY A 267 -5.79 -11.61 16.00
C GLY A 267 -6.17 -10.15 15.68
N TYR A 268 -5.93 -9.31 16.68
CA TYR A 268 -6.29 -7.89 16.68
C TYR A 268 -5.44 -7.08 15.71
N ASN A 269 -6.04 -6.12 15.00
CA ASN A 269 -5.33 -5.29 14.03
C ASN A 269 -5.35 -3.81 14.39
N ARG A 270 -4.20 -3.31 14.86
CA ARG A 270 -3.99 -1.90 15.24
C ARG A 270 -4.29 -0.89 14.14
N LYS A 271 -4.32 -1.29 12.85
CA LYS A 271 -4.64 -0.38 11.73
C LYS A 271 -6.06 0.21 11.81
N TYR A 272 -6.95 -0.45 12.56
CA TYR A 272 -8.33 -0.02 12.78
C TYR A 272 -8.51 0.86 14.02
N GLU A 273 -7.45 1.11 14.79
CA GLU A 273 -7.46 2.12 15.85
C GLU A 273 -7.65 3.52 15.28
N LEU A 274 -8.10 4.43 16.15
CA LEU A 274 -8.10 5.85 15.85
C LEU A 274 -6.66 6.38 15.81
N SER A 275 -6.25 7.10 14.77
CA SER A 275 -4.87 7.60 14.66
C SER A 275 -4.70 9.03 15.17
N ASP A 276 -5.69 9.89 14.95
CA ASP A 276 -5.57 11.33 15.21
C ASP A 276 -5.44 11.63 16.71
N SER A 277 -4.41 12.39 17.10
CA SER A 277 -4.11 12.66 18.51
C SER A 277 -5.15 13.55 19.19
N GLU A 278 -5.73 14.51 18.45
CA GLU A 278 -6.74 15.43 18.98
C GLU A 278 -8.05 14.67 19.21
N GLU A 279 -8.53 13.93 18.20
CA GLU A 279 -9.73 13.09 18.33
C GLU A 279 -9.56 12.03 19.44
N ARG A 280 -8.38 11.40 19.55
CA ARG A 280 -8.09 10.45 20.64
C ARG A 280 -8.26 11.09 22.02
N SER A 281 -7.80 12.32 22.20
CA SER A 281 -7.98 13.05 23.46
C SER A 281 -9.46 13.31 23.75
N GLU A 282 -10.26 13.69 22.76
CA GLU A 282 -11.71 13.90 22.92
C GLU A 282 -12.44 12.64 23.40
N TYR A 283 -12.03 11.47 22.90
CA TYR A 283 -12.61 10.18 23.28
C TYR A 283 -11.96 9.51 24.50
N ASN A 284 -11.04 10.19 25.18
CA ASN A 284 -10.25 9.71 26.32
C ASN A 284 -9.45 8.43 26.00
N LEU A 285 -8.93 8.32 24.78
CA LEU A 285 -8.01 7.26 24.36
C LEU A 285 -6.56 7.68 24.66
N SER A 286 -5.72 6.71 25.04
CA SER A 286 -4.28 6.95 25.25
C SER A 286 -3.60 7.45 23.98
N GLU A 287 -2.50 8.18 24.08
CA GLU A 287 -1.74 8.58 22.88
C GLU A 287 -1.27 7.35 22.10
N ARG A 288 -1.41 7.38 20.77
CA ARG A 288 -0.97 6.30 19.89
C ARG A 288 0.38 6.66 19.28
N THR A 289 1.37 5.82 19.53
CA THR A 289 2.63 5.86 18.79
C THR A 289 2.50 5.02 17.52
N ASN A 290 3.09 5.50 16.41
CA ASN A 290 3.07 4.76 15.14
C ASN A 290 3.78 3.42 15.28
N ARG A 291 4.93 3.40 15.95
CA ARG A 291 5.63 2.16 16.35
C ARG A 291 6.00 2.11 17.82
N ALA A 292 6.16 0.89 18.31
CA ALA A 292 6.68 0.63 19.64
C ALA A 292 8.12 1.14 19.79
N ASN A 293 8.53 1.35 21.03
CA ASN A 293 9.88 1.77 21.34
C ASN A 293 10.90 0.70 20.93
N ARG A 294 12.13 1.12 20.61
CA ARG A 294 13.20 0.26 20.08
C ARG A 294 13.51 -0.99 20.93
N ASN A 295 13.22 -0.95 22.22
CA ASN A 295 13.45 -2.03 23.19
C ASN A 295 12.17 -2.75 23.65
N ASP A 296 11.04 -2.55 22.98
CA ASP A 296 9.78 -3.21 23.34
C ASP A 296 9.85 -4.71 23.08
N VAL A 297 9.87 -5.50 24.15
CA VAL A 297 10.04 -6.96 24.10
C VAL A 297 8.92 -7.67 23.34
N LYS A 298 7.72 -7.09 23.26
CA LYS A 298 6.59 -7.68 22.54
C LYS A 298 6.71 -7.50 21.05
N GLU A 299 7.30 -6.40 20.60
CA GLU A 299 7.47 -6.09 19.18
C GLU A 299 8.83 -6.50 18.61
N LEU A 300 9.83 -6.77 19.46
CA LEU A 300 11.11 -7.33 19.02
C LEU A 300 10.95 -8.71 18.35
N VAL A 301 9.92 -9.46 18.72
CA VAL A 301 9.62 -10.79 18.16
C VAL A 301 8.71 -10.73 16.92
N ASN A 302 8.27 -9.54 16.50
CA ASN A 302 7.47 -9.34 15.30
C ASN A 302 8.30 -8.62 14.24
N ALA A 303 8.22 -9.12 13.00
CA ALA A 303 8.79 -8.44 11.84
C ALA A 303 7.86 -7.34 11.33
N ARG A 304 8.43 -6.34 10.64
CA ARG A 304 7.69 -5.36 9.83
C ARG A 304 6.57 -4.68 10.61
N SER A 305 5.31 -4.78 10.17
CA SER A 305 4.17 -4.10 10.82
C SER A 305 3.37 -5.00 11.76
N GLY A 306 3.98 -6.08 12.26
CA GLY A 306 3.25 -7.20 12.89
C GLY A 306 2.89 -8.23 11.83
N SER A 307 3.43 -9.45 11.96
CA SER A 307 3.27 -10.54 11.00
C SER A 307 2.58 -11.73 11.67
N ASP A 308 1.61 -12.31 10.97
CA ASP A 308 0.93 -13.55 11.35
C ASP A 308 1.83 -14.78 11.10
N SER A 309 3.04 -14.57 10.58
CA SER A 309 3.97 -15.64 10.21
C SER A 309 5.43 -15.29 10.54
N ASP A 310 6.25 -16.33 10.70
CA ASP A 310 7.72 -16.25 10.70
C ASP A 310 8.32 -16.85 9.41
N GLY A 311 7.48 -17.06 8.40
CA GLY A 311 7.79 -17.71 7.13
C GLY A 311 6.72 -18.73 6.74
N ILE A 312 6.33 -18.74 5.46
CA ILE A 312 5.34 -19.64 4.88
C ILE A 312 5.91 -20.46 3.73
N ASN A 313 5.45 -21.70 3.59
CA ASN A 313 5.41 -22.34 2.27
C ASN A 313 4.23 -21.76 1.48
N PHE A 314 4.40 -21.54 0.18
CA PHE A 314 3.39 -20.87 -0.64
C PHE A 314 3.13 -21.61 -1.94
N GLU A 315 1.85 -21.85 -2.21
CA GLU A 315 1.35 -22.35 -3.49
C GLU A 315 0.00 -21.68 -3.81
N MET A 316 -0.17 -21.23 -5.05
CA MET A 316 -1.42 -20.64 -5.48
C MET A 316 -1.78 -21.03 -6.90
N ILE A 317 -3.02 -21.45 -7.09
CA ILE A 317 -3.68 -21.50 -8.39
C ILE A 317 -4.47 -20.21 -8.58
N ILE A 318 -4.26 -19.52 -9.69
CA ILE A 318 -4.99 -18.30 -10.00
C ILE A 318 -5.61 -18.38 -11.40
N GLY A 319 -6.90 -18.06 -11.49
CA GLY A 319 -7.67 -17.93 -12.72
C GLY A 319 -8.01 -16.47 -13.02
N THR A 320 -8.00 -16.07 -14.29
CA THR A 320 -8.40 -14.73 -14.76
C THR A 320 -9.06 -14.80 -16.14
N ASP A 321 -9.46 -13.64 -16.68
CA ASP A 321 -10.05 -13.53 -18.00
C ASP A 321 -9.09 -14.03 -19.11
N ILE A 322 -9.65 -14.58 -20.19
CA ILE A 322 -8.90 -15.29 -21.25
C ILE A 322 -7.82 -14.46 -21.97
N ASP A 323 -7.98 -13.13 -21.97
CA ASP A 323 -7.06 -12.18 -22.59
C ASP A 323 -6.04 -11.61 -21.59
N GLN A 324 -6.09 -12.03 -20.31
CA GLN A 324 -5.19 -11.57 -19.27
C GLN A 324 -4.20 -12.64 -18.81
N THR A 325 -3.10 -12.16 -18.26
CA THR A 325 -2.12 -12.98 -17.54
C THR A 325 -2.17 -12.60 -16.07
N ALA A 326 -2.35 -13.59 -15.20
CA ALA A 326 -2.32 -13.41 -13.76
C ALA A 326 -0.96 -13.86 -13.20
N LEU A 327 -0.41 -13.03 -12.31
CA LEU A 327 0.90 -13.22 -11.71
C LEU A 327 0.80 -13.14 -10.19
N VAL A 328 1.53 -14.05 -9.54
CA VAL A 328 1.78 -14.03 -8.11
C VAL A 328 3.25 -14.40 -7.86
N THR A 329 3.65 -14.29 -6.60
CA THR A 329 4.95 -14.76 -6.13
C THR A 329 5.13 -16.27 -6.38
N GLY A 330 6.31 -16.67 -6.86
CA GLY A 330 6.65 -18.09 -7.08
C GLY A 330 7.07 -18.45 -8.50
N ASN A 331 7.53 -19.69 -8.64
CA ASN A 331 7.85 -20.29 -9.93
C ASN A 331 6.56 -20.75 -10.60
N LEU A 332 6.39 -20.43 -11.89
CA LEU A 332 5.27 -20.89 -12.68
C LEU A 332 5.44 -22.39 -12.97
N LEU A 333 4.64 -23.24 -12.33
CA LEU A 333 4.67 -24.68 -12.52
C LEU A 333 3.85 -25.11 -13.73
N ARG A 334 2.73 -24.43 -13.96
CA ARG A 334 1.78 -24.78 -15.02
C ARG A 334 0.94 -23.59 -15.43
N GLU A 335 0.68 -23.49 -16.73
CA GLU A 335 -0.29 -22.59 -17.35
C GLU A 335 -1.28 -23.42 -18.18
N TRP A 336 -2.57 -23.09 -18.12
CA TRP A 336 -3.59 -23.73 -18.96
C TRP A 336 -4.81 -22.83 -19.16
N THR A 337 -5.61 -23.16 -20.17
CA THR A 337 -6.91 -22.53 -20.42
C THR A 337 -8.03 -23.53 -20.13
N GLU A 338 -9.06 -23.08 -19.42
CA GLU A 338 -10.26 -23.88 -19.15
C GLU A 338 -11.48 -22.95 -19.05
N ASN A 339 -12.64 -23.37 -19.55
CA ASN A 339 -13.89 -22.60 -19.46
C ASN A 339 -13.79 -21.12 -19.92
N ASN A 340 -13.02 -20.86 -20.99
CA ASN A 340 -12.76 -19.51 -21.51
C ASN A 340 -12.10 -18.56 -20.48
N ARG A 341 -11.21 -19.11 -19.65
CA ARG A 341 -10.39 -18.41 -18.65
C ARG A 341 -8.97 -18.96 -18.69
N ASN A 342 -8.00 -18.11 -18.33
CA ASN A 342 -6.59 -18.51 -18.18
C ASN A 342 -6.28 -18.83 -16.74
N TYR A 343 -5.48 -19.86 -16.52
CA TYR A 343 -5.11 -20.39 -15.23
C TYR A 343 -3.60 -20.60 -15.11
N PHE A 344 -3.09 -20.32 -13.91
CA PHE A 344 -1.67 -20.42 -13.58
C PHE A 344 -1.50 -21.07 -12.21
N ASN A 345 -0.56 -22.00 -12.08
CA ASN A 345 -0.14 -22.55 -10.79
C ASN A 345 1.27 -22.06 -10.46
N TYR A 346 1.41 -21.34 -9.35
CA TYR A 346 2.67 -20.83 -8.86
C TYR A 346 3.03 -21.45 -7.52
N LYS A 347 4.32 -21.75 -7.33
CA LYS A 347 4.82 -22.32 -6.08
C LYS A 347 6.20 -21.77 -5.73
N MET A 348 6.46 -21.58 -4.45
CA MET A 348 7.79 -21.28 -3.95
C MET A 348 8.53 -22.57 -3.58
N GLU A 349 9.79 -22.69 -4.03
CA GLU A 349 10.67 -23.82 -3.69
C GLU A 349 11.25 -23.72 -2.26
N ILE A 350 11.35 -22.49 -1.74
CA ILE A 350 11.83 -22.21 -0.39
C ILE A 350 10.77 -21.42 0.39
N PRO A 351 10.73 -21.55 1.73
CA PRO A 351 9.87 -20.69 2.54
C PRO A 351 10.14 -19.21 2.29
N MET A 352 9.08 -18.41 2.30
CA MET A 352 9.14 -16.97 2.09
C MET A 352 8.42 -16.22 3.21
N ILE A 353 8.64 -14.91 3.29
CA ILE A 353 7.85 -14.05 4.17
C ILE A 353 6.36 -14.10 3.78
N ASP A 354 5.44 -13.97 4.75
CA ASP A 354 3.99 -13.91 4.48
C ASP A 354 3.59 -12.55 3.91
N PHE A 355 4.00 -12.33 2.67
CA PHE A 355 3.80 -11.10 1.94
C PHE A 355 3.88 -11.41 0.45
N TYR A 356 2.74 -11.48 -0.22
CA TYR A 356 2.66 -11.82 -1.64
C TYR A 356 1.64 -10.97 -2.37
N SER A 357 1.96 -10.63 -3.62
CA SER A 357 1.11 -9.85 -4.52
C SER A 357 0.25 -10.75 -5.40
N ILE A 358 -0.91 -10.23 -5.78
CA ILE A 358 -1.79 -10.78 -6.80
C ILE A 358 -2.04 -9.70 -7.84
N VAL A 359 -1.64 -9.98 -9.09
CA VAL A 359 -1.71 -9.03 -10.20
C VAL A 359 -2.35 -9.69 -11.41
N SER A 360 -3.17 -8.96 -12.17
CA SER A 360 -3.73 -9.41 -13.46
C SER A 360 -3.94 -8.25 -14.43
N ALA A 361 -3.42 -8.40 -15.65
CA ALA A 361 -3.65 -7.45 -16.73
C ALA A 361 -3.42 -8.08 -18.11
N ARG A 362 -3.70 -7.28 -19.14
CA ARG A 362 -3.25 -7.50 -20.52
C ARG A 362 -1.81 -6.99 -20.66
N TYR A 363 -0.87 -7.92 -20.72
CA TYR A 363 0.57 -7.60 -20.75
C TYR A 363 1.23 -8.00 -22.08
N ASP A 364 2.13 -7.15 -22.56
CA ASP A 364 3.30 -7.59 -23.31
C ASP A 364 4.44 -7.88 -22.31
N ILE A 365 5.41 -8.70 -22.74
CA ILE A 365 6.47 -9.18 -21.83
C ILE A 365 7.85 -8.97 -22.46
N LYS A 366 8.74 -8.30 -21.72
CA LYS A 366 10.18 -8.28 -21.99
C LYS A 366 10.83 -9.35 -21.11
N LYS A 367 11.59 -10.27 -21.73
CA LYS A 367 12.33 -11.32 -21.01
C LYS A 367 13.82 -11.16 -21.22
N ASP A 368 14.59 -11.50 -20.19
CA ASP A 368 16.04 -11.61 -20.23
C ASP A 368 16.51 -12.54 -19.10
N GLN A 369 17.81 -12.75 -18.98
CA GLN A 369 18.42 -13.58 -17.94
C GLN A 369 19.61 -12.87 -17.33
N TRP A 370 19.83 -13.15 -16.04
CA TRP A 370 21.03 -12.77 -15.31
C TRP A 370 21.73 -14.02 -14.79
N ILE A 371 23.06 -14.05 -14.90
CA ILE A 371 23.88 -15.14 -14.38
C ILE A 371 24.82 -14.55 -13.35
N SER A 372 24.77 -15.07 -12.13
CA SER A 372 25.63 -14.61 -11.04
C SER A 372 27.10 -14.80 -11.37
N LYS A 373 27.88 -13.72 -11.24
CA LYS A 373 29.35 -13.73 -11.39
C LYS A 373 30.06 -14.03 -10.08
N SER A 374 29.39 -13.84 -8.94
CA SER A 374 29.96 -13.91 -7.59
C SER A 374 29.67 -15.23 -6.88
N ASP A 375 28.65 -15.98 -7.30
CA ASP A 375 28.27 -17.23 -6.65
C ASP A 375 29.16 -18.41 -7.08
N THR A 376 29.54 -19.25 -6.12
CA THR A 376 30.32 -20.49 -6.37
C THR A 376 29.62 -21.48 -7.30
N ILE A 377 28.30 -21.34 -7.48
CA ILE A 377 27.50 -22.01 -8.49
C ILE A 377 26.89 -20.88 -9.32
N SER A 378 27.20 -20.81 -10.61
CA SER A 378 26.60 -19.83 -11.53
C SER A 378 25.08 -20.02 -11.59
N LYS A 379 24.36 -19.33 -10.71
CA LYS A 379 22.90 -19.35 -10.64
C LYS A 379 22.36 -18.43 -11.72
N GLN A 380 21.53 -19.00 -12.59
CA GLN A 380 20.75 -18.23 -13.56
C GLN A 380 19.46 -17.76 -12.88
N VAL A 381 19.08 -16.51 -13.14
CA VAL A 381 17.83 -15.90 -12.70
C VAL A 381 17.10 -15.40 -13.94
N ASP A 382 15.85 -15.82 -14.11
CA ASP A 382 14.99 -15.33 -15.19
C ASP A 382 14.44 -13.95 -14.82
N LEU A 383 14.56 -12.99 -15.72
CA LEU A 383 14.11 -11.61 -15.55
C LEU A 383 12.96 -11.32 -16.50
N GLU A 384 11.85 -10.81 -15.99
CA GLU A 384 10.69 -10.49 -16.82
C GLU A 384 10.09 -9.14 -16.40
N ILE A 385 9.68 -8.35 -17.39
CA ILE A 385 8.92 -7.12 -17.19
C ILE A 385 7.60 -7.27 -17.93
N TYR A 386 6.51 -7.26 -17.19
CA TYR A 386 5.14 -7.33 -17.67
C TYR A 386 4.59 -5.90 -17.75
N TYR A 387 4.28 -5.45 -18.95
CA TYR A 387 3.93 -4.04 -19.20
C TYR A 387 2.75 -3.90 -20.17
N HIS A 388 2.06 -2.77 -20.08
CA HIS A 388 0.99 -2.43 -20.98
C HIS A 388 1.53 -2.10 -22.37
N LYS A 389 0.93 -2.68 -23.40
CA LYS A 389 1.31 -2.41 -24.78
C LYS A 389 1.25 -0.90 -25.08
N GLY A 390 2.35 -0.33 -25.60
CA GLY A 390 2.51 1.12 -25.79
C GLY A 390 3.31 1.82 -24.71
N HIS A 391 3.69 1.12 -23.62
CA HIS A 391 4.53 1.64 -22.53
C HIS A 391 5.98 1.16 -22.63
N GLU A 392 6.53 1.06 -23.83
CA GLU A 392 7.89 0.56 -24.04
C GLU A 392 8.99 1.53 -23.59
N TYR A 393 8.66 2.77 -23.24
CA TYR A 393 9.58 3.90 -23.03
C TYR A 393 10.76 3.60 -22.10
N ASN A 394 10.49 2.99 -20.94
CA ASN A 394 11.50 2.79 -19.88
C ASN A 394 11.85 1.32 -19.62
N ILE A 395 11.34 0.39 -20.44
CA ILE A 395 11.54 -1.06 -20.23
C ILE A 395 13.02 -1.45 -20.26
N ASP A 396 13.81 -0.86 -21.15
CA ASP A 396 15.24 -1.15 -21.23
C ASP A 396 16.02 -0.54 -20.05
N ARG A 397 15.61 0.63 -19.53
CA ARG A 397 16.18 1.22 -18.29
C ARG A 397 15.93 0.31 -17.10
N MET A 398 14.69 -0.16 -16.94
CA MET A 398 14.30 -1.09 -15.89
C MET A 398 15.05 -2.43 -15.99
N MET A 399 15.14 -3.03 -17.18
CA MET A 399 15.88 -4.29 -17.38
C MET A 399 17.37 -4.13 -17.06
N THR A 400 17.95 -2.99 -17.44
CA THR A 400 19.34 -2.65 -17.11
C THR A 400 19.52 -2.50 -15.59
N ALA A 401 18.60 -1.80 -14.93
CA ALA A 401 18.59 -1.65 -13.47
C ALA A 401 18.46 -3.00 -12.76
N MET A 402 17.64 -3.92 -13.26
CA MET A 402 17.51 -5.28 -12.72
C MET A 402 18.84 -6.00 -12.70
N LYS A 403 19.53 -6.04 -13.85
CA LYS A 403 20.83 -6.70 -13.99
C LYS A 403 21.92 -6.03 -13.15
N ALA A 404 22.00 -4.70 -13.19
CA ALA A 404 22.99 -3.94 -12.43
C ALA A 404 22.80 -4.12 -10.91
N SER A 405 21.55 -4.16 -10.45
CA SER A 405 21.20 -4.40 -9.05
C SER A 405 21.59 -5.79 -8.59
N LEU A 406 21.21 -6.83 -9.36
CA LEU A 406 21.58 -8.21 -9.04
C LEU A 406 23.10 -8.40 -9.02
N ASP A 407 23.83 -7.83 -9.98
CA ASP A 407 25.30 -7.85 -10.01
C ASP A 407 25.89 -7.19 -8.76
N TYR A 408 25.48 -5.96 -8.43
CA TYR A 408 26.06 -5.21 -7.32
C TYR A 408 25.69 -5.80 -5.96
N TYR A 409 24.41 -6.12 -5.71
CA TYR A 409 23.93 -6.64 -4.43
C TYR A 409 24.48 -8.04 -4.15
N SER A 410 24.50 -8.93 -5.15
CA SER A 410 25.04 -10.27 -4.97
C SER A 410 26.54 -10.28 -4.73
N THR A 411 27.27 -9.32 -5.30
CA THR A 411 28.72 -9.17 -5.08
C THR A 411 29.04 -8.58 -3.70
N ASN A 412 28.30 -7.56 -3.29
CA ASN A 412 28.63 -6.77 -2.10
C ASN A 412 27.99 -7.29 -0.82
N PHE A 413 26.80 -7.86 -0.89
CA PHE A 413 25.96 -8.17 0.26
C PHE A 413 25.80 -9.68 0.48
N SER A 414 25.00 -10.37 -0.32
CA SER A 414 24.78 -11.81 -0.23
C SER A 414 24.10 -12.32 -1.52
N PRO A 415 24.14 -13.62 -1.82
CA PRO A 415 23.51 -14.17 -3.03
C PRO A 415 22.00 -13.90 -3.10
N TYR A 416 21.47 -13.76 -4.33
CA TYR A 416 20.04 -13.63 -4.57
C TYR A 416 19.30 -14.97 -4.36
N GLN A 417 18.22 -14.93 -3.57
CA GLN A 417 17.55 -16.14 -3.07
C GLN A 417 16.62 -16.85 -4.06
N TYR A 418 16.04 -16.16 -5.06
CA TYR A 418 15.01 -16.73 -5.94
C TYR A 418 15.53 -17.09 -7.33
N GLU A 419 14.74 -17.82 -8.12
CA GLU A 419 15.07 -18.24 -9.50
C GLU A 419 14.56 -17.25 -10.56
N GLN A 420 13.70 -16.33 -10.14
CA GLN A 420 13.05 -15.36 -11.01
C GLN A 420 12.96 -14.01 -10.30
N LEU A 421 12.93 -12.94 -11.10
CA LEU A 421 12.56 -11.60 -10.67
C LEU A 421 11.65 -10.96 -11.71
N ARG A 422 10.44 -10.58 -11.31
CA ARG A 422 9.43 -9.96 -12.19
C ARG A 422 9.10 -8.54 -11.78
N ILE A 423 9.01 -7.63 -12.74
CA ILE A 423 8.34 -6.33 -12.59
C ILE A 423 6.99 -6.43 -13.28
N MET A 424 5.92 -5.97 -12.62
CA MET A 424 4.55 -6.07 -13.14
C MET A 424 3.85 -4.73 -13.07
N GLU A 425 3.49 -4.16 -14.21
CA GLU A 425 2.84 -2.87 -14.28
C GLU A 425 1.42 -2.90 -13.67
N PHE A 426 1.08 -1.87 -12.89
CA PHE A 426 -0.31 -1.62 -12.48
C PHE A 426 -0.73 -0.15 -12.71
N PRO A 427 -2.04 0.15 -12.79
CA PRO A 427 -2.55 1.47 -13.16
C PRO A 427 -2.10 2.59 -12.23
N ARG A 428 -1.96 3.80 -12.77
CA ARG A 428 -1.60 5.01 -11.99
C ARG A 428 -2.65 5.49 -10.97
N TYR A 429 -3.64 4.66 -10.63
CA TYR A 429 -4.57 4.93 -9.53
C TYR A 429 -3.85 4.94 -8.18
N ALA A 430 -2.70 4.28 -8.08
CA ALA A 430 -1.74 4.50 -7.00
C ALA A 430 -0.34 4.74 -7.58
N GLN A 431 0.50 5.47 -6.86
CA GLN A 431 1.81 5.95 -7.35
C GLN A 431 2.95 5.40 -6.48
N PHE A 432 3.16 4.09 -6.54
CA PHE A 432 4.24 3.42 -5.82
C PHE A 432 4.72 2.18 -6.58
N ALA A 433 5.86 1.65 -6.16
CA ALA A 433 6.26 0.27 -6.43
C ALA A 433 6.41 -0.45 -5.10
N GLN A 434 6.33 -1.78 -5.12
CA GLN A 434 6.42 -2.56 -3.90
C GLN A 434 7.10 -3.90 -4.15
N SER A 435 8.19 -4.15 -3.46
CA SER A 435 8.90 -5.41 -3.56
C SER A 435 8.25 -6.52 -2.72
N PHE A 436 7.83 -7.60 -3.39
CA PHE A 436 7.44 -8.89 -2.81
C PHE A 436 8.49 -9.96 -3.19
N PRO A 437 8.51 -11.15 -2.57
CA PRO A 437 9.48 -12.19 -2.89
C PRO A 437 9.54 -12.50 -4.40
N GLY A 438 10.63 -12.10 -5.06
CA GLY A 438 10.83 -12.28 -6.50
C GLY A 438 9.86 -11.52 -7.42
N THR A 439 9.00 -10.63 -6.92
CA THR A 439 7.98 -9.96 -7.74
C THR A 439 7.76 -8.52 -7.29
N VAL A 440 7.72 -7.57 -8.22
CA VAL A 440 7.65 -6.13 -7.96
C VAL A 440 6.51 -5.50 -8.78
N PRO A 441 5.27 -5.44 -8.25
CA PRO A 441 4.25 -4.56 -8.78
C PRO A 441 4.75 -3.12 -8.80
N PHE A 442 4.58 -2.44 -9.94
CA PHE A 442 5.18 -1.15 -10.21
C PHE A 442 4.17 -0.26 -10.95
N SER A 443 3.84 0.91 -10.39
CA SER A 443 2.84 1.79 -10.99
C SER A 443 3.30 2.38 -12.33
N GLU A 444 2.36 2.39 -13.28
CA GLU A 444 2.42 3.09 -14.57
C GLU A 444 3.14 4.45 -14.43
N SER A 445 2.68 5.29 -13.50
CA SER A 445 3.09 6.70 -13.39
C SER A 445 4.47 6.96 -12.79
N ILE A 446 5.09 6.00 -12.12
CA ILE A 446 6.40 6.21 -11.45
C ILE A 446 7.54 5.49 -12.15
N GLY A 447 7.28 4.78 -13.26
CA GLY A 447 8.31 4.04 -13.97
C GLY A 447 8.04 3.90 -15.46
N PHE A 448 6.87 3.38 -15.84
CA PHE A 448 6.60 3.01 -17.23
C PHE A 448 6.40 4.22 -18.15
N VAL A 449 5.65 5.23 -17.71
CA VAL A 449 5.32 6.42 -18.51
C VAL A 449 6.04 7.69 -18.04
N LEU A 450 7.10 7.55 -17.24
CA LEU A 450 7.94 8.69 -16.89
C LEU A 450 8.65 9.24 -18.13
N ASP A 451 8.51 10.54 -18.36
CA ASP A 451 9.31 11.29 -19.33
C ASP A 451 10.63 11.68 -18.63
N ILE A 452 11.75 11.16 -19.13
CA ILE A 452 13.08 11.31 -18.52
C ILE A 452 14.02 11.89 -19.58
N ASP A 453 14.52 13.10 -19.34
CA ASP A 453 15.60 13.69 -20.13
C ASP A 453 16.97 13.23 -19.58
N ASP A 454 17.71 12.45 -20.37
CA ASP A 454 19.01 11.92 -19.97
C ASP A 454 20.05 12.99 -19.62
N GLU A 455 19.91 14.23 -20.12
CA GLU A 455 20.85 15.31 -19.84
C GLU A 455 20.56 15.98 -18.49
N THR A 456 19.28 16.26 -18.20
CA THR A 456 18.90 17.07 -17.02
C THR A 456 18.38 16.25 -15.85
N ASP A 457 17.79 15.09 -16.12
CA ASP A 457 17.01 14.37 -15.11
C ASP A 457 17.81 13.21 -14.52
N VAL A 458 17.49 12.89 -13.26
CA VAL A 458 17.88 11.61 -12.68
C VAL A 458 17.08 10.52 -13.38
N ASP A 459 17.73 9.42 -13.76
CA ASP A 459 17.03 8.24 -14.27
C ASP A 459 16.25 7.55 -13.14
N MET A 460 15.06 8.10 -12.86
CA MET A 460 14.22 7.64 -11.76
C MET A 460 13.60 6.27 -12.05
N ALA A 461 13.38 5.90 -13.32
CA ALA A 461 12.96 4.55 -13.67
C ALA A 461 14.04 3.54 -13.27
N PHE A 462 15.31 3.80 -13.61
CA PHE A 462 16.43 2.98 -13.17
C PHE A 462 16.57 2.96 -11.65
N TYR A 463 16.55 4.15 -11.01
CA TYR A 463 16.79 4.27 -9.58
C TYR A 463 15.73 3.57 -8.74
N VAL A 464 14.45 3.78 -9.04
CA VAL A 464 13.35 3.14 -8.30
C VAL A 464 13.37 1.63 -8.52
N THR A 465 13.64 1.14 -9.74
CA THR A 465 13.85 -0.29 -9.95
C THR A 465 14.99 -0.84 -9.09
N ALA A 466 16.12 -0.13 -8.99
CA ALA A 466 17.22 -0.55 -8.12
C ALA A 466 16.85 -0.55 -6.63
N HIS A 467 16.04 0.41 -6.18
CA HIS A 467 15.51 0.48 -4.81
C HIS A 467 14.59 -0.70 -4.50
N GLU A 468 13.63 -0.99 -5.36
CA GLU A 468 12.71 -2.11 -5.15
C GLU A 468 13.44 -3.46 -5.14
N ILE A 469 14.52 -3.60 -5.91
CA ILE A 469 15.32 -4.83 -5.89
C ILE A 469 16.18 -4.91 -4.64
N ALA A 470 16.62 -3.78 -4.07
CA ALA A 470 17.37 -3.77 -2.81
C ALA A 470 16.55 -4.34 -1.65
N HIS A 471 15.22 -4.17 -1.67
CA HIS A 471 14.32 -4.79 -0.68
C HIS A 471 14.35 -6.32 -0.67
N GLN A 472 14.82 -6.97 -1.73
CA GLN A 472 15.06 -8.42 -1.73
C GLN A 472 16.13 -8.82 -0.71
N TRP A 473 17.00 -7.89 -0.30
CA TRP A 473 17.91 -8.02 0.84
C TRP A 473 17.35 -7.32 2.08
N PHE A 474 17.03 -6.03 1.98
CA PHE A 474 16.59 -5.17 3.07
C PHE A 474 15.05 -5.05 3.11
N ALA A 475 14.40 -6.13 3.53
CA ALA A 475 12.97 -6.30 3.84
C ALA A 475 12.56 -7.78 3.70
N MET A 476 13.36 -8.58 2.99
CA MET A 476 13.10 -10.01 2.80
C MET A 476 14.18 -10.88 3.44
N GLN A 477 15.45 -10.73 3.07
CA GLN A 477 16.52 -11.41 3.81
C GLN A 477 16.60 -10.87 5.24
N VAL A 478 16.42 -9.57 5.46
CA VAL A 478 16.29 -8.99 6.82
C VAL A 478 15.01 -8.16 6.90
N GLU A 479 14.05 -8.60 7.73
CA GLU A 479 12.74 -7.96 7.88
C GLU A 479 12.66 -6.83 8.91
N ALA A 480 13.64 -6.74 9.82
CA ALA A 480 13.68 -5.82 10.97
C ALA A 480 12.49 -5.89 11.95
N ALA A 481 12.76 -5.63 13.23
CA ALA A 481 11.74 -5.66 14.29
C ALA A 481 10.71 -4.53 14.13
N ASN A 482 9.46 -4.76 14.59
CA ASN A 482 8.34 -3.81 14.56
C ASN A 482 8.47 -2.67 15.58
N VAL A 483 9.59 -1.94 15.53
CA VAL A 483 9.95 -0.90 16.49
C VAL A 483 10.53 0.32 15.80
N LYS A 484 10.64 1.45 16.51
CA LYS A 484 11.32 2.67 16.02
C LYS A 484 12.74 2.36 15.52
N GLY A 485 13.12 2.97 14.41
CA GLY A 485 14.36 2.71 13.68
C GLY A 485 14.25 1.61 12.61
N GLN A 486 13.09 0.94 12.48
CA GLN A 486 12.86 -0.09 11.47
C GLN A 486 13.12 0.39 10.05
N TYR A 487 12.58 1.56 9.66
CA TYR A 487 12.75 2.08 8.31
C TYR A 487 14.17 2.55 7.99
N PHE A 488 15.05 2.70 9.00
CA PHE A 488 16.49 2.78 8.70
C PHE A 488 16.93 1.48 8.01
N ILE A 489 16.63 0.33 8.62
CA ILE A 489 17.05 -0.96 8.05
C ILE A 489 16.36 -1.22 6.72
N LEU A 490 15.05 -0.98 6.61
CA LEU A 490 14.28 -1.38 5.44
C LEU A 490 14.38 -0.41 4.27
N GLU A 491 14.31 0.89 4.54
CA GLU A 491 14.21 1.92 3.50
C GLU A 491 15.54 2.62 3.26
N THR A 492 16.20 3.10 4.32
CA THR A 492 17.48 3.82 4.16
C THR A 492 18.57 2.92 3.58
N LEU A 493 18.67 1.66 4.01
CA LEU A 493 19.66 0.74 3.42
C LEU A 493 19.34 0.41 1.96
N SER A 494 18.05 0.32 1.60
CA SER A 494 17.61 0.14 0.20
C SER A 494 17.96 1.37 -0.65
N GLN A 495 17.78 2.58 -0.12
CA GLN A 495 18.20 3.82 -0.78
C GLN A 495 19.72 3.87 -0.97
N TYR A 496 20.49 3.51 0.07
CA TYR A 496 21.96 3.42 -0.06
C TYR A 496 22.37 2.44 -1.16
N ALA A 497 21.77 1.25 -1.16
CA ALA A 497 22.04 0.20 -2.14
C ALA A 497 21.73 0.69 -3.57
N ALA A 498 20.54 1.25 -3.80
CA ALA A 498 20.13 1.80 -5.10
C ALA A 498 21.05 2.94 -5.57
N MET A 499 21.43 3.83 -4.66
CA MET A 499 22.36 4.92 -4.95
C MET A 499 23.75 4.40 -5.35
N MET A 500 24.22 3.30 -4.76
CA MET A 500 25.49 2.69 -5.19
C MET A 500 25.40 2.00 -6.55
N VAL A 501 24.25 1.41 -6.89
CA VAL A 501 24.00 0.91 -8.26
C VAL A 501 23.97 2.07 -9.26
N LEU A 502 23.29 3.17 -8.92
CA LEU A 502 23.28 4.39 -9.74
C LEU A 502 24.70 4.93 -9.95
N LYS A 503 25.49 5.03 -8.87
CA LYS A 503 26.90 5.48 -8.91
C LYS A 503 27.80 4.56 -9.72
N ALA A 504 27.56 3.25 -9.71
CA ALA A 504 28.33 2.29 -10.49
C ALA A 504 27.98 2.34 -11.99
N HIS A 505 26.76 2.75 -12.34
CA HIS A 505 26.27 2.78 -13.71
C HIS A 505 26.47 4.14 -14.40
N TYR A 506 26.21 5.25 -13.68
CA TYR A 506 26.21 6.59 -14.23
C TYR A 506 27.40 7.44 -13.74
N PRO A 507 27.74 8.52 -14.47
CA PRO A 507 28.76 9.50 -14.03
C PRO A 507 28.41 10.17 -12.69
N LYS A 508 29.43 10.76 -12.05
CA LYS A 508 29.31 11.45 -10.75
C LYS A 508 28.24 12.55 -10.79
N GLU A 509 28.10 13.23 -11.91
CA GLU A 509 27.13 14.32 -12.12
C GLU A 509 25.69 13.83 -11.92
N LYS A 510 25.36 12.62 -12.38
CA LYS A 510 24.02 12.03 -12.21
C LYS A 510 23.74 11.68 -10.75
N VAL A 511 24.76 11.22 -10.01
CA VAL A 511 24.67 10.99 -8.56
C VAL A 511 24.48 12.30 -7.81
N GLN A 512 25.13 13.37 -8.25
CA GLN A 512 24.98 14.70 -7.67
C GLN A 512 23.57 15.25 -7.88
N GLN A 513 23.00 15.11 -9.09
CA GLN A 513 21.60 15.44 -9.38
C GLN A 513 20.64 14.67 -8.44
N PHE A 514 20.88 13.38 -8.22
CA PHE A 514 20.10 12.58 -7.28
C PHE A 514 20.16 13.10 -5.84
N LEU A 515 21.35 13.45 -5.35
CA LEU A 515 21.53 13.98 -4.00
C LEU A 515 20.85 15.35 -3.83
N GLU A 516 20.91 16.21 -4.84
CA GLU A 516 20.19 17.49 -4.88
C GLU A 516 18.68 17.30 -4.76
N LEU A 517 18.12 16.34 -5.51
CA LEU A 517 16.71 15.97 -5.38
C LEU A 517 16.36 15.45 -3.97
N GLN A 518 17.26 14.70 -3.32
CA GLN A 518 17.01 14.26 -1.93
C GLN A 518 17.05 15.44 -0.95
N ILE A 519 17.93 16.42 -1.16
CA ILE A 519 17.98 17.61 -0.30
C ILE A 519 16.65 18.38 -0.40
N GLU A 520 16.13 18.58 -1.61
CA GLU A 520 14.83 19.21 -1.83
C GLU A 520 13.71 18.46 -1.09
N LYS A 521 13.62 17.14 -1.26
CA LYS A 521 12.62 16.31 -0.57
C LYS A 521 12.73 16.37 0.95
N TYR A 522 13.95 16.42 1.49
CA TYR A 522 14.18 16.56 2.92
C TYR A 522 13.67 17.91 3.44
N GLU A 523 14.00 19.01 2.77
CA GLU A 523 13.56 20.35 3.16
C GLU A 523 12.04 20.52 3.02
N GLU A 524 11.43 20.01 1.95
CA GLU A 524 9.97 19.98 1.79
C GLU A 524 9.26 19.20 2.90
N GLY A 525 9.78 18.01 3.24
CA GLY A 525 9.23 17.21 4.33
C GLY A 525 9.31 17.92 5.67
N LYS A 526 10.46 18.54 5.95
CA LYS A 526 10.69 19.31 7.18
C LYS A 526 9.80 20.54 7.31
N LEU A 527 9.49 21.22 6.20
CA LEU A 527 8.55 22.35 6.21
C LEU A 527 7.10 21.93 6.48
N ARG A 528 6.73 20.68 6.15
CA ARG A 528 5.38 20.13 6.36
C ARG A 528 5.19 19.50 7.74
N GLU A 529 6.25 18.92 8.30
CA GLU A 529 6.19 18.22 9.59
C GLU A 529 5.99 19.21 10.76
N SER A 530 5.03 18.91 11.64
CA SER A 530 4.76 19.70 12.84
C SER A 530 5.43 19.11 14.09
N GLY A 531 5.77 17.82 14.06
CA GLY A 531 6.45 17.11 15.14
C GLY A 531 7.94 17.41 15.26
N ALA A 532 8.53 17.01 16.39
CA ALA A 532 9.98 17.04 16.55
C ALA A 532 10.64 16.00 15.63
N GLU A 533 11.65 16.42 14.85
CA GLU A 533 12.41 15.54 13.96
C GLU A 533 13.09 14.43 14.78
N PRO A 534 12.80 13.14 14.54
CA PRO A 534 13.55 12.06 15.17
C PRO A 534 14.93 11.89 14.55
N THR A 535 15.84 11.25 15.28
CA THR A 535 17.11 10.76 14.75
C THR A 535 16.86 9.63 13.75
N LEU A 536 17.76 9.40 12.80
CA LEU A 536 17.61 8.27 11.87
C LEU A 536 17.61 6.92 12.61
N ALA A 537 18.37 6.84 13.71
CA ALA A 537 18.39 5.71 14.65
C ALA A 537 17.00 5.32 15.19
N LEU A 538 16.12 6.31 15.38
CA LEU A 538 14.80 6.14 15.98
C LEU A 538 13.69 6.60 15.03
N VAL A 539 13.99 6.70 13.73
CA VAL A 539 13.03 7.15 12.73
C VAL A 539 11.80 6.25 12.79
N ASP A 540 10.63 6.89 12.79
CA ASP A 540 9.37 6.19 12.81
C ASP A 540 8.75 6.26 11.41
N ASN A 541 7.81 7.17 11.17
CA ASN A 541 7.06 7.23 9.92
C ASN A 541 7.27 8.55 9.14
N GLN A 542 8.47 9.11 9.21
CA GLN A 542 8.86 10.33 8.49
C GLN A 542 9.63 9.97 7.21
N ASP A 543 8.94 9.93 6.09
CA ASP A 543 9.47 9.55 4.76
C ASP A 543 10.69 10.37 4.33
N TYR A 544 10.63 11.69 4.52
CA TYR A 544 11.71 12.62 4.24
C TYR A 544 12.98 12.34 5.07
N ILE A 545 12.86 11.61 6.19
CA ILE A 545 14.00 11.19 7.01
C ILE A 545 14.55 9.86 6.51
N TYR A 546 13.74 8.80 6.44
CA TYR A 546 14.27 7.47 6.12
C TYR A 546 14.57 7.27 4.62
N TYR A 547 13.94 8.04 3.72
CA TYR A 547 14.32 8.05 2.31
C TYR A 547 15.40 9.09 2.03
N ALA A 548 15.07 10.37 2.17
CA ALA A 548 15.90 11.45 1.66
C ALA A 548 17.13 11.71 2.53
N LYS A 549 16.95 12.08 3.81
CA LYS A 549 18.06 12.24 4.77
C LYS A 549 18.87 10.94 4.92
N GLY A 550 18.20 9.79 4.88
CA GLY A 550 18.83 8.48 4.91
C GLY A 550 19.83 8.28 3.77
N ALA A 551 19.42 8.54 2.52
CA ALA A 551 20.31 8.44 1.36
C ALA A 551 21.52 9.37 1.47
N ILE A 552 21.28 10.64 1.86
CA ILE A 552 22.32 11.65 2.04
C ILE A 552 23.34 11.22 3.11
N ASN A 553 22.86 10.82 4.28
CA ASN A 553 23.71 10.49 5.42
C ASN A 553 24.51 9.21 5.14
N MET A 554 23.91 8.21 4.48
CA MET A 554 24.64 7.03 4.05
C MET A 554 25.70 7.36 2.98
N TYR A 555 25.44 8.32 2.08
CA TYR A 555 26.44 8.79 1.13
C TYR A 555 27.63 9.49 1.82
N GLN A 556 27.35 10.31 2.83
CA GLN A 556 28.39 10.96 3.63
C GLN A 556 29.20 9.94 4.44
N PHE A 557 28.51 8.96 5.05
CA PHE A 557 29.15 7.89 5.80
C PHE A 557 30.09 7.06 4.92
N GLN A 558 29.65 6.65 3.72
CA GLN A 558 30.55 5.93 2.80
C GLN A 558 31.73 6.79 2.32
N LYS A 559 31.55 8.11 2.11
CA LYS A 559 32.67 9.00 1.78
C LYS A 559 33.69 9.07 2.92
N ALA A 560 33.23 9.02 4.17
CA ALA A 560 34.09 9.14 5.35
C ALA A 560 34.92 7.87 5.61
N ILE A 561 34.32 6.69 5.47
CA ILE A 561 34.98 5.42 5.85
C ILE A 561 35.28 4.46 4.69
N GLY A 562 34.82 4.79 3.48
CA GLY A 562 34.94 3.98 2.27
C GLY A 562 33.76 3.05 2.01
N GLU A 563 33.35 2.94 0.74
CA GLU A 563 32.26 2.06 0.28
C GLU A 563 32.48 0.59 0.67
N GLU A 564 33.70 0.07 0.50
CA GLU A 564 34.04 -1.32 0.86
C GLU A 564 33.77 -1.61 2.34
N GLN A 565 34.06 -0.66 3.23
CA GLN A 565 33.87 -0.82 4.66
C GLN A 565 32.38 -0.81 5.03
N VAL A 566 31.58 0.09 4.43
CA VAL A 566 30.13 0.09 4.60
C VAL A 566 29.53 -1.22 4.08
N ASN A 567 29.88 -1.64 2.87
CA ASN A 567 29.39 -2.88 2.27
C ASN A 567 29.78 -4.12 3.11
N LYS A 568 30.99 -4.13 3.69
CA LYS A 568 31.44 -5.16 4.63
C LYS A 568 30.61 -5.21 5.91
N ALA A 569 30.21 -4.06 6.46
CA ALA A 569 29.31 -4.02 7.60
C ALA A 569 27.91 -4.57 7.26
N LEU A 570 27.35 -4.17 6.12
CA LEU A 570 26.04 -4.64 5.66
C LEU A 570 26.02 -6.13 5.34
N ARG A 571 27.09 -6.65 4.73
CA ARG A 571 27.27 -8.10 4.50
C ARG A 571 27.22 -8.89 5.81
N ARG A 572 28.00 -8.47 6.81
CA ARG A 572 28.01 -9.12 8.13
C ARG A 572 26.66 -9.02 8.82
N PHE A 573 25.99 -7.87 8.70
CA PHE A 573 24.65 -7.67 9.24
C PHE A 573 23.65 -8.65 8.62
N LEU A 574 23.65 -8.82 7.29
CA LEU A 574 22.82 -9.81 6.58
C LEU A 574 23.17 -11.25 7.00
N GLU A 575 24.45 -11.61 7.06
CA GLU A 575 24.88 -12.96 7.48
C GLU A 575 24.38 -13.34 8.88
N ASP A 576 24.36 -12.38 9.81
CA ASP A 576 23.97 -12.63 11.19
C ASP A 576 22.46 -12.49 11.42
N TRP A 577 21.78 -11.60 10.68
CA TRP A 577 20.37 -11.27 10.90
C TRP A 577 19.40 -11.78 9.84
N ASN A 578 19.88 -12.54 8.84
CA ASN A 578 19.00 -13.16 7.85
C ASN A 578 17.81 -13.88 8.52
N THR A 579 16.59 -13.56 8.10
CA THR A 579 15.32 -14.06 8.67
C THR A 579 15.29 -15.58 8.75
N THR A 580 15.80 -16.27 7.73
CA THR A 580 15.68 -17.72 7.60
C THR A 580 16.82 -18.48 8.28
N ASN A 581 18.06 -17.98 8.18
CA ASN A 581 19.25 -18.74 8.59
C ASN A 581 20.34 -17.91 9.29
N GLY A 582 20.06 -16.65 9.63
CA GLY A 582 21.02 -15.75 10.26
C GLY A 582 21.44 -16.23 11.65
N LYS A 583 22.74 -16.18 11.94
CA LYS A 583 23.32 -16.71 13.20
C LYS A 583 22.71 -16.09 14.45
N LEU A 584 22.47 -14.78 14.46
CA LEU A 584 21.83 -14.10 15.58
C LEU A 584 20.31 -14.25 15.56
N LYS A 585 19.68 -14.22 14.38
CA LYS A 585 18.23 -14.42 14.25
C LYS A 585 17.78 -15.76 14.86
N ILE A 586 18.43 -16.87 14.51
CA ILE A 586 18.04 -18.21 15.01
C ILE A 586 18.28 -18.40 16.52
N ASN A 587 19.26 -17.69 17.10
CA ASN A 587 19.66 -17.87 18.49
C ASN A 587 18.97 -16.91 19.47
N THR A 588 18.45 -15.77 18.98
CA THR A 588 17.86 -14.73 19.84
C THR A 588 16.34 -14.70 19.79
N ASN A 589 15.71 -15.37 18.82
CA ASN A 589 14.26 -15.37 18.59
C ASN A 589 13.65 -13.95 18.52
N ARG A 590 14.41 -12.97 18.00
CA ARG A 590 13.95 -11.61 17.71
C ARG A 590 14.46 -11.16 16.35
N TYR A 591 13.89 -10.06 15.85
CA TYR A 591 14.36 -9.40 14.65
C TYR A 591 15.38 -8.30 14.98
N ALA A 592 16.18 -7.92 13.98
CA ALA A 592 17.21 -6.91 14.11
C ALA A 592 16.61 -5.50 14.33
N THR A 593 17.34 -4.66 15.07
CA THR A 593 17.01 -3.26 15.31
C THR A 593 18.11 -2.34 14.78
N SER A 594 17.81 -1.05 14.63
CA SER A 594 18.83 -0.04 14.27
C SER A 594 20.03 -0.04 15.23
N GLN A 595 19.81 -0.41 16.51
CA GLN A 595 20.89 -0.56 17.48
C GLN A 595 21.86 -1.69 17.12
N ASP A 596 21.35 -2.80 16.59
CA ASP A 596 22.18 -3.91 16.14
C ASP A 596 23.02 -3.49 14.93
N LEU A 597 22.41 -2.80 13.97
CA LEU A 597 23.07 -2.27 12.78
C LEU A 597 24.28 -1.39 13.14
N PHE A 598 24.13 -0.50 14.13
CA PHE A 598 25.24 0.36 14.56
C PHE A 598 26.43 -0.41 15.12
N GLY A 599 26.23 -1.59 15.69
CA GLY A 599 27.35 -2.46 16.09
C GLY A 599 28.27 -2.78 14.91
N TYR A 600 27.69 -3.03 13.73
CA TYR A 600 28.45 -3.34 12.51
C TYR A 600 29.11 -2.09 11.93
N PHE A 601 28.43 -0.94 11.91
CA PHE A 601 29.03 0.32 11.47
C PHE A 601 30.20 0.75 12.35
N ARG A 602 30.05 0.67 13.68
CA ARG A 602 31.15 0.99 14.61
C ARG A 602 32.34 0.05 14.41
N ALA A 603 32.11 -1.24 14.16
CA ALA A 603 33.17 -2.23 13.99
C ALA A 603 34.04 -2.04 12.73
N VAL A 604 33.55 -1.33 11.71
CA VAL A 604 34.30 -1.03 10.47
C VAL A 604 34.82 0.40 10.41
N THR A 605 34.46 1.23 11.39
CA THR A 605 34.80 2.66 11.46
C THR A 605 36.05 2.84 12.32
N PRO A 606 37.09 3.54 11.84
CA PRO A 606 38.27 3.85 12.66
C PRO A 606 37.91 4.69 13.90
N ASP A 607 38.65 4.53 15.01
CA ASP A 607 38.40 5.25 16.28
C ASP A 607 38.29 6.77 16.09
N SER A 608 39.12 7.34 15.20
CA SER A 608 39.11 8.78 14.89
C SER A 608 37.83 9.27 14.20
N LEU A 609 37.03 8.37 13.62
CA LEU A 609 35.82 8.67 12.85
C LEU A 609 34.53 8.16 13.51
N GLN A 610 34.59 7.61 14.72
CA GLN A 610 33.39 7.09 15.43
C GLN A 610 32.32 8.18 15.64
N HIS A 611 32.73 9.44 15.80
CA HIS A 611 31.81 10.58 15.92
C HIS A 611 30.89 10.73 14.71
N VAL A 612 31.34 10.35 13.51
CA VAL A 612 30.54 10.46 12.28
C VAL A 612 29.25 9.63 12.37
N ILE A 613 29.26 8.48 13.03
CA ILE A 613 28.05 7.65 13.22
C ILE A 613 27.04 8.39 14.10
N VAL A 614 27.53 9.02 15.17
CA VAL A 614 26.69 9.79 16.09
C VAL A 614 26.07 10.97 15.36
N ASP A 615 26.91 11.74 14.67
CA ASP A 615 26.51 12.98 14.00
C ASP A 615 25.48 12.74 12.87
N LEU A 616 25.63 11.63 12.14
CA LEU A 616 24.77 11.30 11.00
C LEU A 616 23.50 10.54 11.39
N PHE A 617 23.54 9.72 12.45
CA PHE A 617 22.47 8.76 12.68
C PHE A 617 21.83 8.85 14.07
N GLU A 618 22.58 9.24 15.09
CA GLU A 618 22.11 9.26 16.49
C GLU A 618 21.76 10.67 16.99
N GLU A 619 22.03 11.72 16.21
CA GLU A 619 21.71 13.11 16.53
C GLU A 619 20.92 13.83 15.41
N VAL A 620 20.23 14.90 15.81
CA VAL A 620 19.52 15.81 14.89
C VAL A 620 20.39 17.04 14.69
N ASN A 621 21.40 16.94 13.82
CA ASN A 621 22.33 18.03 13.55
C ASN A 621 21.84 18.95 12.42
N GLN A 622 21.52 20.20 12.75
CA GLN A 622 21.08 21.22 11.77
C GLN A 622 22.25 21.75 10.90
N ALA A 623 23.49 21.67 11.39
CA ALA A 623 24.66 22.24 10.72
C ALA A 623 25.16 21.41 9.52
N ASN A 624 24.95 20.09 9.53
CA ASN A 624 25.35 19.20 8.43
C ASN A 624 24.51 19.40 7.14
N ASN A 625 23.41 20.15 7.24
CA ASN A 625 22.48 20.39 6.14
C ASN A 625 22.79 21.70 5.37
N ASN A 626 23.62 22.59 5.95
CA ASN A 626 23.99 23.90 5.38
C ASN A 626 25.48 23.99 4.98
N VAL A 627 26.28 22.95 5.25
CA VAL A 627 27.58 22.82 4.57
C VAL A 627 27.22 22.45 3.15
N GLY A 628 27.27 23.43 2.23
CA GLY A 628 27.18 23.15 0.81
C GLY A 628 28.07 21.94 0.54
N TYR A 629 27.43 20.82 0.20
CA TYR A 629 28.08 19.53 0.01
C TYR A 629 29.29 19.83 -0.84
N GLY A 630 30.50 19.85 -0.25
CA GLY A 630 31.70 20.20 -0.97
C GLY A 630 31.84 19.19 -2.10
N VAL A 631 31.42 19.59 -3.29
CA VAL A 631 31.32 18.78 -4.51
C VAL A 631 32.71 18.51 -5.06
#